data_AF-L0HEJ6-F1
#
_entry.id   AF-L0HEJ6-F1
#
_cell.length_a   1.000
_cell.length_b   1.000
_cell.length_c   1.000
_cell.angle_alpha   90.00
_cell.angle_beta   90.00
_cell.angle_gamma   90.00
#
_symmetry.space_group_name_H-M   'P 1'
#
loop_
_entity.id
_entity.type
_entity.pdbx_description
1 polymer ?
#
loop_
_entity_poly.entity_id
_entity_poly.type
_entity_poly.pdbx_seq_one_letter_code
_entity_poly.pdbx_strand_id
1 'polypeptide(L)'
;MTKPSEYMEAFFGVELNQKFEDMINELKDVEESLKDLSQDIGKLGGNLSPEDFKGLVKECRAISYENAQQIKDVRTFLDFYLKSDKTSTHIILERDAYMKIYQIFKWDGSDVRDLKRWIKELRELCDKIGLNVRDLINFKKLTANPVPEELVKFPVYAFDKQGYCLTGSTYDVVMHIDEVREKMADNNSS
;
A
#
# COMPACT_ATOMS: atom_id res chain seq x y z
N MET A 1 14.61 24.81 -10.08
CA MET A 1 14.76 23.45 -10.64
C MET A 1 14.70 22.49 -9.46
N THR A 2 13.58 21.81 -9.27
CA THR A 2 13.47 20.73 -8.28
C THR A 2 14.47 19.64 -8.63
N LYS A 3 15.17 19.11 -7.61
CA LYS A 3 16.25 18.14 -7.84
C LYS A 3 15.64 16.84 -8.38
N PRO A 4 16.28 16.11 -9.31
CA PRO A 4 15.80 14.82 -9.80
C PRO A 4 15.42 13.81 -8.70
N SER A 5 16.05 13.93 -7.51
CA SER A 5 15.74 13.17 -6.29
C SER A 5 14.31 13.38 -5.78
N GLU A 6 13.77 14.59 -5.86
CA GLU A 6 12.46 14.95 -5.29
C GLU A 6 11.30 14.40 -6.15
N TYR A 7 11.45 14.40 -7.47
CA TYR A 7 10.48 13.77 -8.38
C TYR A 7 10.46 12.25 -8.22
N MET A 8 11.65 11.68 -8.09
CA MET A 8 11.85 10.27 -7.77
C MET A 8 11.13 9.93 -6.45
N GLU A 9 11.36 10.67 -5.36
CA GLU A 9 10.71 10.45 -4.06
C GLU A 9 9.17 10.58 -4.10
N ALA A 10 8.63 11.58 -4.81
CA ALA A 10 7.19 11.74 -5.02
C ALA A 10 6.58 10.59 -5.84
N PHE A 11 7.37 9.98 -6.73
CA PHE A 11 7.00 8.78 -7.48
C PHE A 11 7.13 7.52 -6.60
N PHE A 12 8.12 7.45 -5.73
CA PHE A 12 8.47 6.28 -4.89
C PHE A 12 7.54 6.05 -3.69
N GLY A 13 6.83 7.06 -3.20
CA GLY A 13 5.94 6.96 -2.04
C GLY A 13 4.52 6.46 -2.33
N VAL A 14 4.24 6.03 -3.57
CA VAL A 14 2.90 5.67 -4.01
C VAL A 14 2.83 4.18 -4.33
N GLU A 15 1.97 3.46 -3.63
CA GLU A 15 1.58 2.09 -4.00
C GLU A 15 0.49 2.19 -5.07
N LEU A 16 0.90 2.01 -6.34
CA LEU A 16 0.02 2.24 -7.48
C LEU A 16 -1.14 1.26 -7.47
N ASN A 17 -0.89 -0.02 -7.15
CA ASN A 17 -1.94 -1.02 -7.07
C ASN A 17 -3.01 -0.63 -6.05
N GLN A 18 -2.61 -0.21 -4.86
CA GLN A 18 -3.55 0.23 -3.82
C GLN A 18 -4.33 1.47 -4.25
N LYS A 19 -3.67 2.48 -4.84
CA LYS A 19 -4.37 3.67 -5.35
C LYS A 19 -5.41 3.35 -6.43
N PHE A 20 -5.13 2.37 -7.27
CA PHE A 20 -6.11 1.92 -8.27
C PHE A 20 -7.32 1.25 -7.60
N GLU A 21 -7.10 0.41 -6.60
CA GLU A 21 -8.18 -0.20 -5.82
C GLU A 21 -9.01 0.85 -5.07
N ASP A 22 -8.34 1.82 -4.44
CA ASP A 22 -8.98 2.92 -3.73
C ASP A 22 -9.86 3.76 -4.67
N MET A 23 -9.34 4.13 -5.84
CA MET A 23 -10.09 4.88 -6.84
C MET A 23 -11.33 4.13 -7.35
N ILE A 24 -11.26 2.80 -7.51
CA ILE A 24 -12.44 1.99 -7.87
C ILE A 24 -13.52 2.06 -6.78
N ASN A 25 -13.11 2.03 -5.51
CA ASN A 25 -14.03 2.14 -4.38
C ASN A 25 -14.62 3.56 -4.29
N GLU A 26 -13.81 4.61 -4.45
CA GLU A 26 -14.30 5.99 -4.49
C GLU A 26 -15.34 6.19 -5.61
N LEU A 27 -15.10 5.65 -6.81
CA LEU A 27 -16.07 5.71 -7.90
C LEU A 27 -17.39 4.99 -7.54
N LYS A 28 -17.32 3.92 -6.75
CA LYS A 28 -18.51 3.22 -6.26
C LYS A 28 -19.30 4.09 -5.29
N ASP A 29 -18.63 4.78 -4.38
CA ASP A 29 -19.28 5.66 -3.40
C ASP A 29 -19.96 6.86 -4.12
N VAL A 30 -19.32 7.40 -5.16
CA VAL A 30 -19.91 8.44 -6.01
C VAL A 30 -21.10 7.90 -6.80
N GLU A 31 -21.02 6.68 -7.35
CA GLU A 31 -22.14 6.00 -8.02
C GLU A 31 -23.36 5.88 -7.09
N GLU A 32 -23.16 5.44 -5.85
CA GLU A 32 -24.21 5.30 -4.84
C GLU A 32 -24.79 6.66 -4.46
N SER A 33 -23.94 7.66 -4.22
CA SER A 33 -24.35 9.03 -3.89
C SER A 33 -25.23 9.67 -4.96
N LEU A 34 -24.92 9.45 -6.25
CA LEU A 34 -25.73 9.96 -7.37
C LEU A 34 -27.07 9.24 -7.50
N LYS A 35 -27.12 7.94 -7.20
CA LYS A 35 -28.38 7.18 -7.15
C LYS A 35 -29.28 7.69 -6.03
N ASP A 36 -28.72 7.93 -4.85
CA ASP A 36 -29.45 8.46 -3.70
C ASP A 36 -29.97 9.88 -4.00
N LEU A 37 -29.12 10.74 -4.58
CA LEU A 37 -29.52 12.07 -5.06
C LEU A 37 -30.68 11.99 -6.07
N SER A 38 -30.62 11.07 -7.03
CA SER A 38 -31.70 10.86 -8.01
C SER A 38 -33.02 10.48 -7.32
N GLN A 39 -32.96 9.65 -6.27
CA GLN A 39 -34.14 9.28 -5.49
C GLN A 39 -34.69 10.45 -4.68
N ASP A 40 -33.82 11.25 -4.06
CA ASP A 40 -34.21 12.39 -3.23
C ASP A 40 -34.79 13.52 -4.06
N ILE A 41 -34.26 13.79 -5.26
CA ILE A 41 -34.86 14.71 -6.23
C ILE A 41 -36.31 14.30 -6.52
N GLY A 42 -36.58 13.00 -6.66
CA GLY A 42 -37.92 12.47 -6.90
C GLY A 42 -38.92 12.70 -5.75
N LYS A 43 -38.45 13.06 -4.56
CA LYS A 43 -39.27 13.32 -3.36
C LYS A 43 -39.48 14.82 -3.10
N LEU A 44 -38.82 15.70 -3.85
CA LEU A 44 -38.93 17.15 -3.66
C LEU A 44 -40.34 17.66 -3.99
N GLY A 45 -40.81 18.66 -3.24
CA GLY A 45 -41.98 19.50 -3.52
C GLY A 45 -41.58 20.97 -3.64
N GLY A 46 -42.37 21.82 -4.32
CA GLY A 46 -41.98 23.21 -4.57
C GLY A 46 -43.12 24.21 -4.84
N ASN A 47 -42.76 25.50 -4.78
CA ASN A 47 -43.64 26.66 -5.00
C ASN A 47 -43.82 27.07 -6.49
N LEU A 48 -43.27 26.26 -7.41
CA LEU A 48 -43.45 26.46 -8.85
C LEU A 48 -44.81 25.94 -9.31
N SER A 49 -45.20 26.28 -10.54
CA SER A 49 -46.37 25.65 -11.16
C SER A 49 -46.18 24.11 -11.16
N PRO A 50 -47.23 23.31 -10.90
CA PRO A 50 -47.09 21.86 -10.79
C PRO A 50 -46.49 21.19 -12.04
N GLU A 51 -46.67 21.77 -13.23
CA GLU A 51 -46.13 21.24 -14.49
C GLU A 51 -44.63 21.55 -14.63
N ASP A 52 -44.21 22.80 -14.40
CA ASP A 52 -42.80 23.20 -14.51
C ASP A 52 -41.96 22.49 -13.45
N PHE A 53 -42.48 22.39 -12.23
CA PHE A 53 -41.84 21.67 -11.14
C PHE A 53 -41.63 20.19 -11.47
N LYS A 54 -42.66 19.53 -12.00
CA LYS A 54 -42.61 18.12 -12.39
C LYS A 54 -41.64 17.88 -13.56
N GLY A 55 -41.56 18.82 -14.51
CA GLY A 55 -40.61 18.78 -15.62
C GLY A 55 -39.15 18.82 -15.13
N LEU A 56 -38.81 19.82 -14.32
CA LEU A 56 -37.46 20.02 -13.78
C LEU A 56 -37.03 18.86 -12.88
N VAL A 57 -37.92 18.36 -12.00
CA VAL A 57 -37.65 17.20 -11.15
C VAL A 57 -37.33 15.95 -11.98
N LYS A 58 -38.07 15.73 -13.08
CA LYS A 58 -37.82 14.60 -13.98
C LYS A 58 -36.47 14.73 -14.69
N GLU A 59 -36.12 15.93 -15.15
CA GLU A 59 -34.85 16.21 -15.83
C GLU A 59 -33.66 16.03 -14.88
N CYS A 60 -33.68 16.65 -13.70
CA CYS A 60 -32.63 16.49 -12.71
C CYS A 60 -32.46 15.03 -12.29
N ARG A 61 -33.56 14.31 -12.08
CA ARG A 61 -33.53 12.88 -11.76
C ARG A 61 -32.85 12.06 -12.86
N ALA A 62 -33.16 12.35 -14.12
CA ALA A 62 -32.59 11.68 -15.27
C ALA A 62 -31.08 11.94 -15.37
N ILE A 63 -30.64 13.18 -15.23
CA ILE A 63 -29.22 13.56 -15.25
C ILE A 63 -28.44 12.86 -14.13
N SER A 64 -28.95 12.88 -12.89
CA SER A 64 -28.29 12.19 -11.77
C SER A 64 -28.17 10.68 -12.02
N TYR A 65 -29.21 10.05 -12.58
CA TYR A 65 -29.18 8.63 -12.90
C TYR A 65 -28.22 8.31 -14.06
N GLU A 66 -28.20 9.14 -15.10
CA GLU A 66 -27.29 8.98 -16.24
C GLU A 66 -25.83 9.09 -15.80
N ASN A 67 -25.50 10.08 -14.97
CA ASN A 67 -24.15 10.22 -14.41
C ASN A 67 -23.78 9.02 -13.54
N ALA A 68 -24.71 8.50 -12.72
CA ALA A 68 -24.45 7.29 -11.94
C ALA A 68 -24.16 6.08 -12.84
N GLN A 69 -24.87 5.94 -13.95
CA GLN A 69 -24.64 4.87 -14.92
C GLN A 69 -23.29 5.03 -15.63
N GLN A 70 -22.91 6.24 -16.04
CA GLN A 70 -21.60 6.50 -16.64
C GLN A 70 -20.45 6.17 -15.68
N ILE A 71 -20.57 6.56 -14.40
CA ILE A 71 -19.56 6.24 -13.38
C ILE A 71 -19.48 4.72 -13.16
N LYS A 72 -20.61 4.03 -13.10
CA LYS A 72 -20.65 2.57 -13.02
C LYS A 72 -19.92 1.92 -14.20
N ASP A 73 -20.14 2.42 -15.41
CA ASP A 73 -19.52 1.87 -16.62
C ASP A 73 -18.00 2.06 -16.59
N VAL A 74 -17.52 3.26 -16.21
CA VAL A 74 -16.08 3.55 -16.01
C VAL A 74 -15.50 2.65 -14.93
N ARG A 75 -16.15 2.54 -13.77
CA ARG A 75 -15.72 1.68 -12.66
C ARG A 75 -15.61 0.22 -13.11
N THR A 76 -16.60 -0.28 -13.84
CA THR A 76 -16.64 -1.66 -14.34
C THR A 76 -15.53 -1.91 -15.35
N PHE A 77 -15.26 -0.94 -16.24
CA PHE A 77 -14.15 -1.01 -17.17
C PHE A 77 -12.79 -1.07 -16.46
N LEU A 78 -12.57 -0.19 -15.47
CA LEU A 78 -11.33 -0.16 -14.69
C LEU A 78 -11.13 -1.47 -13.90
N ASP A 79 -12.19 -1.96 -13.24
CA ASP A 79 -12.17 -3.23 -12.50
C ASP A 79 -11.85 -4.40 -13.43
N PHE A 80 -12.48 -4.44 -14.61
CA PHE A 80 -12.19 -5.45 -15.64
C PHE A 80 -10.73 -5.38 -16.09
N TYR A 81 -10.24 -4.19 -16.43
CA TYR A 81 -8.88 -4.00 -16.94
C TYR A 81 -7.84 -4.47 -15.92
N LEU A 82 -8.01 -4.11 -14.64
CA LEU A 82 -7.07 -4.47 -13.58
C LEU A 82 -7.20 -5.93 -13.13
N LYS A 83 -8.39 -6.50 -13.07
CA LYS A 83 -8.54 -7.91 -12.63
C LYS A 83 -8.31 -8.92 -13.75
N SER A 84 -8.62 -8.57 -14.99
CA SER A 84 -8.60 -9.51 -16.11
C SER A 84 -7.27 -9.49 -16.86
N ASP A 85 -6.62 -8.33 -16.98
CA ASP A 85 -5.26 -8.27 -17.54
C ASP A 85 -4.22 -8.53 -16.46
N LYS A 86 -3.92 -9.83 -16.29
CA LYS A 86 -2.86 -10.29 -15.40
C LYS A 86 -1.51 -9.64 -15.70
N THR A 87 -1.26 -9.24 -16.95
CA THR A 87 0.02 -8.64 -17.36
C THR A 87 0.17 -7.24 -16.78
N SER A 88 -0.82 -6.38 -16.98
CA SER A 88 -0.78 -5.00 -16.48
C SER A 88 -0.71 -4.96 -14.95
N THR A 89 -1.52 -5.75 -14.26
CA THR A 89 -1.50 -5.82 -12.79
C THR A 89 -0.20 -6.41 -12.27
N HIS A 90 0.38 -7.40 -12.96
CA HIS A 90 1.69 -7.92 -12.61
C HIS A 90 2.78 -6.84 -12.73
N ILE A 91 2.80 -6.07 -13.84
CA ILE A 91 3.75 -4.97 -14.03
C ILE A 91 3.63 -3.91 -12.94
N ILE A 92 2.40 -3.55 -12.54
CA ILE A 92 2.15 -2.58 -11.47
C ILE A 92 2.69 -3.12 -10.13
N LEU A 93 2.42 -4.37 -9.80
CA LEU A 93 2.88 -5.01 -8.57
C LEU A 93 4.40 -5.19 -8.54
N GLU A 94 5.02 -5.58 -9.65
CA GLU A 94 6.48 -5.64 -9.78
C GLU A 94 7.12 -4.27 -9.54
N ARG A 95 6.54 -3.23 -10.15
CA ARG A 95 6.98 -1.85 -9.91
C ARG A 95 6.88 -1.51 -8.43
N ASP A 96 5.75 -1.76 -7.77
CA ASP A 96 5.55 -1.46 -6.36
C ASP A 96 6.54 -2.23 -5.47
N ALA A 97 6.84 -3.50 -5.80
CA ALA A 97 7.88 -4.28 -5.14
C ALA A 97 9.27 -3.65 -5.30
N TYR A 98 9.65 -3.21 -6.51
CA TYR A 98 10.91 -2.49 -6.73
C TYR A 98 10.99 -1.19 -5.92
N MET A 99 9.88 -0.45 -5.78
CA MET A 99 9.89 0.77 -4.97
C MET A 99 10.12 0.42 -3.50
N LYS A 100 9.48 -0.63 -2.99
CA LYS A 100 9.65 -1.09 -1.60
C LYS A 100 11.08 -1.59 -1.34
N ILE A 101 11.67 -2.31 -2.29
CA ILE A 101 13.08 -2.72 -2.24
C ILE A 101 14.00 -1.49 -2.17
N TYR A 102 13.75 -0.48 -2.99
CA TYR A 102 14.51 0.77 -2.97
C TYR A 102 14.40 1.49 -1.61
N GLN A 103 13.18 1.58 -1.06
CA GLN A 103 12.94 2.13 0.28
C GLN A 103 13.73 1.38 1.35
N ILE A 104 13.69 0.05 1.33
CA ILE A 104 14.47 -0.82 2.23
C ILE A 104 15.97 -0.51 2.10
N PHE A 105 16.52 -0.44 0.88
CA PHE A 105 17.94 -0.13 0.67
C PHE A 105 18.34 1.30 1.05
N LYS A 106 17.37 2.21 1.19
CA LYS A 106 17.57 3.58 1.65
C LYS A 106 17.32 3.76 3.14
N TRP A 107 17.04 2.68 3.87
CA TRP A 107 16.90 2.73 5.32
C TRP A 107 18.15 3.38 5.95
N ASP A 108 17.91 4.38 6.79
CA ASP A 108 18.94 5.24 7.36
C ASP A 108 19.49 4.73 8.70
N GLY A 109 19.02 3.56 9.13
CA GLY A 109 19.43 2.95 10.38
C GLY A 109 18.78 3.52 11.64
N SER A 110 17.71 4.30 11.51
CA SER A 110 17.06 4.97 12.64
C SER A 110 16.26 4.02 13.53
N ASP A 111 15.36 3.23 12.95
CA ASP A 111 14.47 2.29 13.64
C ASP A 111 14.27 1.00 12.81
N VAL A 112 14.63 -0.16 13.38
CA VAL A 112 14.42 -1.48 12.74
C VAL A 112 12.95 -1.85 12.59
N ARG A 113 12.02 -1.23 13.32
CA ARG A 113 10.58 -1.49 13.22
C ARG A 113 10.01 -1.01 11.89
N ASP A 114 10.54 0.09 11.35
CA ASP A 114 10.21 0.55 10.01
C ASP A 114 10.69 -0.44 8.97
N LEU A 115 11.94 -0.93 9.11
CA LEU A 115 12.50 -1.95 8.23
C LEU A 115 11.66 -3.25 8.28
N LYS A 116 11.26 -3.70 9.47
CA LYS A 116 10.35 -4.85 9.64
C LYS A 116 9.04 -4.64 8.89
N ARG A 117 8.41 -3.47 9.05
CA ARG A 117 7.14 -3.12 8.39
C ARG A 117 7.31 -3.18 6.87
N TRP A 118 8.35 -2.56 6.32
CA TRP A 118 8.59 -2.54 4.88
C TRP A 118 8.91 -3.92 4.30
N ILE A 119 9.63 -4.77 5.04
CA ILE A 119 9.90 -6.16 4.62
C ILE A 119 8.60 -6.97 4.59
N LYS A 120 7.69 -6.74 5.55
CA LYS A 120 6.37 -7.37 5.55
C LYS A 120 5.55 -6.93 4.33
N GLU A 121 5.47 -5.63 4.06
CA GLU A 121 4.77 -5.09 2.88
C GLU A 121 5.36 -5.63 1.57
N LEU A 122 6.70 -5.71 1.46
CA LEU A 122 7.36 -6.31 0.30
C LEU A 122 7.00 -7.78 0.15
N ARG A 123 6.91 -8.55 1.24
CA ARG A 123 6.49 -9.95 1.19
C ARG A 123 5.07 -10.08 0.64
N GLU A 124 4.15 -9.26 1.11
CA GLU A 124 2.76 -9.25 0.61
C GLU A 124 2.69 -8.94 -0.89
N LEU A 125 3.52 -8.02 -1.39
CA LEU A 125 3.65 -7.75 -2.83
C LEU A 125 4.22 -8.94 -3.58
N CYS A 126 5.33 -9.52 -3.09
CA CYS A 126 5.99 -10.67 -3.68
C CYS A 126 5.06 -11.91 -3.77
N ASP A 127 4.25 -12.15 -2.74
CA ASP A 127 3.29 -13.25 -2.70
C ASP A 127 2.25 -13.13 -3.83
N LYS A 128 1.85 -11.91 -4.21
CA LYS A 128 0.92 -11.65 -5.32
C LYS A 128 1.53 -11.93 -6.70
N ILE A 129 2.85 -11.80 -6.85
CA ILE A 129 3.58 -11.94 -8.13
C ILE A 129 4.45 -13.20 -8.22
N GLY A 130 4.45 -14.04 -7.18
CA GLY A 130 5.19 -15.30 -7.16
C GLY A 130 6.71 -15.15 -6.98
N LEU A 131 7.16 -14.06 -6.35
CA LEU A 131 8.57 -13.83 -6.02
C LEU A 131 8.86 -14.22 -4.56
N ASN A 132 10.12 -14.53 -4.26
CA ASN A 132 10.57 -14.75 -2.89
C ASN A 132 11.38 -13.56 -2.40
N VAL A 133 10.91 -12.91 -1.33
CA VAL A 133 11.57 -11.74 -0.72
C VAL A 133 13.05 -11.99 -0.37
N ARG A 134 13.42 -13.23 -0.04
CA ARG A 134 14.81 -13.58 0.33
C ARG A 134 15.80 -13.41 -0.83
N ASP A 135 15.32 -13.53 -2.06
CA ASP A 135 16.16 -13.40 -3.26
C ASP A 135 16.37 -11.93 -3.64
N LEU A 136 15.58 -11.02 -3.06
CA LEU A 136 15.54 -9.59 -3.41
C LEU A 136 16.29 -8.71 -2.41
N ILE A 137 16.43 -9.15 -1.15
CA ILE A 137 17.06 -8.37 -0.09
C ILE A 137 18.47 -8.87 0.23
N ASN A 138 19.44 -7.97 0.12
CA ASN A 138 20.79 -8.21 0.64
C ASN A 138 20.98 -7.55 2.01
N PHE A 139 20.70 -8.31 3.08
CA PHE A 139 20.79 -7.84 4.47
C PHE A 139 22.17 -7.33 4.89
N LYS A 140 23.25 -7.80 4.24
CA LYS A 140 24.62 -7.30 4.52
C LYS A 140 24.77 -5.80 4.24
N LYS A 141 23.89 -5.22 3.42
CA LYS A 141 23.87 -3.79 3.09
C LYS A 141 22.90 -2.98 3.94
N LEU A 142 22.14 -3.63 4.81
CA LEU A 142 21.05 -3.04 5.60
C LEU A 142 21.41 -2.87 7.09
N THR A 143 22.69 -2.89 7.44
CA THR A 143 23.13 -2.73 8.84
C THR A 143 23.69 -1.32 9.03
N ALA A 144 23.06 -0.52 9.90
CA ALA A 144 23.52 0.84 10.20
C ALA A 144 24.83 0.83 10.99
N ASN A 145 24.92 -0.13 11.91
CA ASN A 145 26.12 -0.46 12.67
C ASN A 145 26.50 -1.91 12.33
N PRO A 146 27.80 -2.24 12.26
CA PRO A 146 28.23 -3.62 12.14
C PRO A 146 27.61 -4.46 13.26
N VAL A 147 27.10 -5.65 12.91
CA VAL A 147 26.65 -6.61 13.93
C VAL A 147 27.87 -6.99 14.77
N PRO A 148 27.83 -6.83 16.10
CA PRO A 148 28.95 -7.20 16.96
C PRO A 148 29.34 -8.67 16.76
N GLU A 149 30.66 -8.96 16.74
CA GLU A 149 31.19 -10.28 16.38
C GLU A 149 30.65 -11.39 17.28
N GLU A 150 30.37 -11.07 18.55
CA GLU A 150 29.82 -12.01 19.52
C GLU A 150 28.38 -12.47 19.17
N LEU A 151 27.66 -11.70 18.34
CA LEU A 151 26.28 -11.97 17.95
C LEU A 151 26.15 -12.62 16.57
N VAL A 152 27.26 -12.86 15.86
CA VAL A 152 27.27 -13.41 14.49
C VAL A 152 26.62 -14.81 14.42
N LYS A 153 26.61 -15.55 15.52
CA LYS A 153 25.95 -16.87 15.62
C LYS A 153 24.43 -16.79 15.80
N PHE A 154 23.91 -15.61 16.15
CA PHE A 154 22.48 -15.35 16.22
C PHE A 154 22.01 -14.75 14.89
N PRO A 155 20.81 -15.11 14.37
CA PRO A 155 20.34 -14.62 13.07
C PRO A 155 19.93 -13.15 13.14
N VAL A 156 20.91 -12.25 13.28
CA VAL A 156 20.75 -10.80 13.26
C VAL A 156 20.95 -10.31 11.83
N TYR A 157 19.95 -9.61 11.30
CA TYR A 157 19.92 -9.17 9.90
C TYR A 157 20.09 -7.67 9.73
N ALA A 158 19.67 -6.88 10.72
CA ALA A 158 19.85 -5.44 10.76
C ALA A 158 20.01 -5.00 12.21
N PHE A 159 20.75 -3.92 12.43
CA PHE A 159 21.00 -3.34 13.74
C PHE A 159 20.91 -1.82 13.60
N ASP A 160 20.03 -1.20 14.38
CA ASP A 160 19.81 0.25 14.34
C ASP A 160 20.70 1.02 15.32
N LYS A 161 20.57 2.34 15.29
CA LYS A 161 21.30 3.27 16.17
C LYS A 161 20.82 3.24 17.62
N GLN A 162 19.68 2.63 17.92
CA GLN A 162 19.05 2.59 19.25
C GLN A 162 19.37 1.31 20.01
N GLY A 163 20.10 0.36 19.41
CA GLY A 163 20.43 -0.91 20.05
C GLY A 163 19.42 -2.02 19.77
N TYR A 164 18.47 -1.83 18.85
CA TYR A 164 17.54 -2.86 18.44
C TYR A 164 17.99 -3.55 17.15
N CYS A 165 17.66 -4.83 17.06
CA CYS A 165 18.02 -5.67 15.94
C CYS A 165 16.79 -6.35 15.33
N LEU A 166 16.85 -6.55 14.01
CA LEU A 166 15.93 -7.38 13.26
C LEU A 166 16.45 -8.82 13.23
N THR A 167 15.64 -9.76 13.71
CA THR A 167 16.01 -11.17 13.88
C THR A 167 14.84 -12.12 13.59
N GLY A 168 15.03 -13.40 13.90
CA GLY A 168 14.09 -14.50 13.62
C GLY A 168 14.25 -15.05 12.21
N SER A 169 13.96 -16.34 12.02
CA SER A 169 14.11 -17.03 10.73
C SER A 169 13.35 -16.38 9.55
N THR A 170 12.39 -15.51 9.87
CA THR A 170 11.47 -14.84 8.95
C THR A 170 11.63 -13.33 8.91
N TYR A 171 12.66 -12.76 9.57
CA TYR A 171 12.94 -11.31 9.62
C TYR A 171 11.80 -10.49 10.24
N ASP A 172 11.12 -11.05 11.23
CA ASP A 172 9.87 -10.53 11.81
C ASP A 172 9.96 -10.23 13.30
N VAL A 173 11.10 -10.54 13.93
CA VAL A 173 11.32 -10.32 15.35
C VAL A 173 12.20 -9.09 15.54
N VAL A 174 11.80 -8.20 16.43
CA VAL A 174 12.61 -7.07 16.88
C VAL A 174 13.01 -7.34 18.32
N MET A 175 14.31 -7.29 18.61
CA MET A 175 14.84 -7.50 19.96
C MET A 175 15.89 -6.45 20.30
N HIS A 176 15.99 -6.08 21.57
CA HIS A 176 17.13 -5.29 22.04
C HIS A 176 18.38 -6.17 22.07
N ILE A 177 19.55 -5.58 21.85
CA ILE A 177 20.82 -6.31 21.81
C ILE A 177 21.11 -7.09 23.10
N ASP A 178 20.73 -6.54 24.24
CA ASP A 178 20.95 -7.20 25.54
C ASP A 178 20.07 -8.44 25.70
N GLU A 179 18.83 -8.41 25.21
CA GLU A 179 17.94 -9.58 25.20
C GLU A 179 18.48 -10.70 24.30
N VAL A 180 19.17 -10.34 23.20
CA VAL A 180 19.84 -11.32 22.34
C VAL A 180 21.00 -11.98 23.08
N ARG A 181 21.80 -11.19 23.81
CA ARG A 181 22.91 -11.70 24.62
C ARG A 181 22.42 -12.69 25.69
N GLU A 182 21.34 -12.34 26.38
CA GLU A 182 20.70 -13.22 27.37
C GLU A 182 20.27 -14.55 26.74
N LYS A 183 19.53 -14.52 25.62
CA LYS A 183 19.12 -15.75 24.92
C LYS A 183 20.29 -16.61 24.43
N MET A 184 21.38 -15.99 24.00
CA MET A 184 22.58 -16.73 23.60
C MET A 184 23.27 -17.40 24.80
N ALA A 185 23.29 -16.73 25.96
CA ALA A 185 23.83 -17.29 27.19
C ALA A 185 22.98 -18.48 27.68
N ASP A 186 21.65 -18.36 27.66
CA ASP A 186 20.73 -19.43 28.06
C ASP A 186 20.86 -20.67 27.16
N ASN A 187 20.95 -20.47 25.84
CA ASN A 187 21.11 -21.55 24.88
C ASN A 187 22.49 -22.24 24.94
N ASN A 188 23.54 -21.55 25.40
CA ASN A 188 24.85 -22.17 25.63
C ASN A 188 24.96 -22.88 26.99
N SER A 189 23.99 -22.65 27.88
CA SER A 189 23.92 -23.24 29.22
C SER A 189 23.04 -24.49 29.30
N SER A 190 22.41 -24.87 28.17
CA SER A 190 21.52 -26.03 28.00
C SER A 190 22.16 -27.08 27.09
#